data_AF-A0A369GB25-F1
#
_entry.id   AF-A0A369GB25-F1
#
_cell.length_a   1.000
_cell.length_b   1.000
_cell.length_c   1.000
_cell.angle_alpha   90.00
_cell.angle_beta   90.00
_cell.angle_gamma   90.00
#
_symmetry.space_group_name_H-M   'P 1'
#
loop_
_entity.id
_entity.type
_entity.pdbx_description
1 polymer ?
#
loop_
_entity_poly.entity_id
_entity_poly.type
_entity_poly.pdbx_seq_one_letter_code
_entity_poly.pdbx_strand_id
1 'polypeptide(L)'
;MTRRPVKASALRAAVATRMSTPLSSTTNTPLSSTYPSTCASEAETEDEVTALKKARKIRRPSKPFPFLDLPPELRIQVYEHYFKDTDAVLDLGPDNYKRIHKLLGLMRVCKLLHAEATHFFYSSRSFRLFPTYPGRYFKTKKPLLARLKPNQRECLVSLELRFGPGWNAPPRGWAVNDALGLHDCVHVQKLRVFVECDPSDGVFKGFRRSENFYESFSRNLLAAVIDALPAVRCVEFDAWSSVKKSGAMMRSLVDVAAQSKLLIRWGPERGWTDADDPAVESAVAAGPVSFAGSVSIQGYAPDVLAAA
;
A
#
# COMPACT_ATOMS: atom_id res chain seq x y z
N MET A 1 -46.19 -25.38 10.28
CA MET A 1 -45.31 -26.27 11.06
C MET A 1 -45.19 -27.59 10.33
N THR A 2 -44.01 -27.92 9.80
CA THR A 2 -43.58 -29.27 9.41
C THR A 2 -42.06 -29.21 9.16
N ARG A 3 -41.27 -29.77 10.07
CA ARG A 3 -39.79 -29.76 10.08
C ARG A 3 -39.24 -30.86 9.16
N ARG A 4 -38.28 -30.52 8.29
CA ARG A 4 -37.44 -31.47 7.55
C ARG A 4 -36.22 -31.88 8.40
N PRO A 5 -35.82 -33.17 8.43
CA PRO A 5 -34.68 -33.63 9.22
C PRO A 5 -33.34 -33.50 8.47
N VAL A 6 -32.31 -33.09 9.22
CA VAL A 6 -30.89 -33.04 8.83
C VAL A 6 -30.27 -34.40 9.12
N LYS A 7 -29.65 -35.04 8.11
CA LYS A 7 -28.79 -36.22 8.31
C LYS A 7 -27.35 -35.78 8.50
N ALA A 8 -26.87 -35.85 9.74
CA ALA A 8 -25.45 -35.85 10.08
C ALA A 8 -24.94 -37.30 10.08
N SER A 9 -23.81 -37.54 9.42
CA SER A 9 -23.07 -38.82 9.50
C SER A 9 -21.71 -38.53 10.12
N ALA A 10 -21.58 -38.86 11.41
CA ALA A 10 -20.33 -38.91 12.13
C ALA A 10 -19.79 -40.34 12.09
N LEU A 11 -18.53 -40.50 11.68
CA LEU A 11 -17.76 -41.72 11.93
C LEU A 11 -16.51 -41.34 12.73
N ARG A 12 -16.48 -41.83 13.98
CA ARG A 12 -15.32 -41.89 14.85
C ARG A 12 -14.44 -43.06 14.39
N ALA A 13 -13.13 -42.83 14.30
CA ALA A 13 -12.13 -43.89 14.35
C ALA A 13 -10.95 -43.42 15.22
N ALA A 14 -10.51 -44.29 16.11
CA ALA A 14 -9.62 -44.04 17.22
C ALA A 14 -8.13 -44.27 16.87
N VAL A 15 -7.28 -43.48 17.55
CA VAL A 15 -5.96 -43.79 18.14
C VAL A 15 -5.03 -44.79 17.44
N ALA A 16 -3.85 -44.29 17.02
CA ALA A 16 -2.59 -45.04 17.09
C ALA A 16 -1.40 -44.07 17.23
N THR A 17 -0.92 -43.91 18.46
CA THR A 17 0.33 -43.21 18.80
C THR A 17 1.50 -44.15 18.50
N ARG A 18 2.36 -43.84 17.52
CA ARG A 18 3.61 -44.57 17.28
C ARG A 18 4.79 -43.74 17.76
N MET A 19 5.40 -44.22 18.84
CA MET A 19 6.65 -43.73 19.41
C MET A 19 7.81 -44.03 18.45
N SER A 20 8.70 -43.06 18.24
CA SER A 20 9.96 -43.22 17.52
C SER A 20 11.09 -43.26 18.54
N THR A 21 11.77 -44.40 18.62
CA THR A 21 13.02 -44.62 19.37
C THR A 21 14.22 -44.21 18.50
N PRO A 22 15.21 -43.49 19.03
CA PRO A 22 16.51 -43.33 18.36
C PRO A 22 17.46 -44.48 18.75
N LEU A 23 18.00 -45.12 17.71
CA LEU A 23 19.03 -46.16 17.78
C LEU A 23 20.37 -45.57 18.23
N SER A 24 21.00 -46.26 19.18
CA SER A 24 22.37 -46.04 19.64
C SER A 24 23.37 -46.55 18.61
N SER A 25 24.45 -45.81 18.36
CA SER A 25 25.66 -46.35 17.74
C SER A 25 26.88 -45.93 18.56
N THR A 26 27.58 -46.95 19.02
CA THR A 26 28.84 -46.93 19.78
C THR A 26 30.02 -46.99 18.82
N THR A 27 31.00 -46.10 18.95
CA THR A 27 32.36 -46.34 18.43
C THR A 27 33.36 -45.67 19.37
N ASN A 28 34.32 -46.46 19.83
CA ASN A 28 35.35 -46.12 20.81
C ASN A 28 36.57 -45.42 20.15
N THR A 29 37.06 -44.38 20.84
CA THR A 29 38.45 -43.88 21.15
C THR A 29 39.65 -44.13 20.19
N PRO A 30 40.71 -43.27 20.18
CA PRO A 30 41.59 -43.04 21.34
C PRO A 30 42.05 -41.59 21.63
N LEU A 31 42.61 -41.43 22.84
CA LEU A 31 43.23 -40.25 23.46
C LEU A 31 44.54 -39.80 22.77
N SER A 32 44.85 -38.49 22.84
CA SER A 32 46.05 -37.91 23.52
C SER A 32 46.64 -36.67 22.82
N SER A 33 46.67 -35.53 23.52
CA SER A 33 47.80 -34.58 23.67
C SER A 33 47.29 -33.43 24.57
N THR A 34 47.49 -33.41 25.88
CA THR A 34 48.69 -32.92 26.61
C THR A 34 49.28 -31.63 26.02
N TYR A 35 48.75 -30.47 26.42
CA TYR A 35 49.51 -29.29 26.89
C TYR A 35 48.59 -28.33 27.65
N PRO A 36 48.96 -27.85 28.86
CA PRO A 36 48.19 -26.87 29.61
C PRO A 36 48.58 -25.45 29.18
N SER A 37 47.61 -24.68 28.68
CA SER A 37 47.79 -23.23 28.52
C SER A 37 47.34 -22.54 29.81
N THR A 38 48.32 -22.10 30.58
CA THR A 38 48.17 -21.21 31.73
C THR A 38 47.91 -19.79 31.23
N CYS A 39 46.74 -19.22 31.52
CA CYS A 39 46.60 -17.78 31.67
C CYS A 39 45.67 -17.46 32.84
N ALA A 40 46.17 -16.57 33.69
CA ALA A 40 45.74 -16.35 35.06
C ALA A 40 44.45 -15.52 35.16
N SER A 41 43.73 -15.80 36.25
CA SER A 41 42.70 -15.00 36.89
C SER A 41 42.81 -13.49 36.68
N GLU A 42 41.80 -12.89 36.06
CA GLU A 42 41.23 -11.63 36.56
C GLU A 42 39.82 -11.93 37.07
N ALA A 43 39.62 -11.65 38.35
CA ALA A 43 38.36 -11.85 39.04
C ALA A 43 37.33 -10.85 38.50
N GLU A 44 36.56 -11.25 37.49
CA GLU A 44 35.30 -10.60 37.19
C GLU A 44 34.36 -10.87 38.36
N THR A 45 34.23 -9.89 39.23
CA THR A 45 33.24 -9.90 40.32
C THR A 45 31.86 -10.20 39.72
N GLU A 46 31.26 -11.31 40.16
CA GLU A 46 29.92 -11.79 39.74
C GLU A 46 28.80 -10.74 39.98
N ASP A 47 29.11 -9.65 40.67
CA ASP A 47 28.25 -8.49 40.91
C ASP A 47 28.01 -7.60 39.67
N GLU A 48 28.90 -7.57 38.67
CA GLU A 48 28.73 -6.67 37.52
C GLU A 48 27.79 -7.28 36.45
N VAL A 49 27.87 -8.60 36.27
CA VAL A 49 27.01 -9.35 35.34
C VAL A 49 25.58 -9.52 35.90
N THR A 50 25.40 -9.47 37.22
CA THR A 50 24.08 -9.44 37.87
C THR A 50 23.46 -8.04 37.89
N ALA A 51 24.27 -6.97 37.88
CA ALA A 51 23.77 -5.59 37.78
C ALA A 51 23.17 -5.26 36.40
N LEU A 52 23.75 -5.80 35.32
CA LEU A 52 23.24 -5.65 33.95
C LEU A 52 21.96 -6.47 33.67
N LYS A 53 21.63 -7.43 34.55
CA LYS A 53 20.39 -8.24 34.50
C LYS A 53 19.23 -7.64 35.29
N LYS A 54 19.37 -6.42 35.85
CA LYS A 54 18.21 -5.62 36.27
C LYS A 54 17.49 -5.14 35.03
N ALA A 55 16.65 -6.01 34.47
CA ALA A 55 15.59 -5.64 33.54
C ALA A 55 14.97 -4.34 34.04
N ARG A 56 15.14 -3.25 33.29
CA ARG A 56 14.53 -1.96 33.60
C ARG A 56 13.04 -2.22 33.82
N LYS A 57 12.62 -2.35 35.09
CA LYS A 57 11.21 -2.48 35.44
C LYS A 57 10.57 -1.21 34.89
N ILE A 58 9.84 -1.35 33.78
CA ILE A 58 9.10 -0.25 33.16
C ILE A 58 8.23 0.32 34.28
N ARG A 59 8.58 1.52 34.75
CA ARG A 59 7.84 2.21 35.80
C ARG A 59 6.48 2.53 35.24
N ARG A 60 5.47 1.72 35.57
CA ARG A 60 4.09 2.03 35.23
C ARG A 60 3.70 3.25 36.05
N PRO A 61 3.19 4.33 35.42
CA PRO A 61 2.74 5.49 36.16
C PRO A 61 1.63 5.07 37.13
N SER A 62 1.62 5.66 38.33
CA SER A 62 0.62 5.36 39.37
C SER A 62 -0.81 5.70 38.92
N LYS A 63 -0.96 6.68 38.01
CA LYS A 63 -2.23 7.06 37.42
C LYS A 63 -2.18 6.89 35.89
N PRO A 64 -3.27 6.41 35.26
CA PRO A 64 -3.35 6.37 33.81
C PRO A 64 -3.38 7.79 33.24
N PHE A 65 -2.82 7.95 32.04
CA PHE A 65 -2.90 9.20 31.30
C PHE A 65 -4.35 9.45 30.83
N PRO A 66 -4.95 10.63 31.10
CA PRO A 66 -6.32 10.94 30.72
C PRO A 66 -6.41 11.28 29.22
N PHE A 67 -6.33 10.25 28.37
CA PHE A 67 -6.28 10.43 26.92
C PHE A 67 -7.50 11.17 26.33
N LEU A 68 -8.70 10.91 26.88
CA LEU A 68 -9.94 11.50 26.36
C LEU A 68 -10.14 12.97 26.79
N ASP A 69 -9.38 13.44 27.77
CA ASP A 69 -9.41 14.84 28.21
C ASP A 69 -8.58 15.74 27.29
N LEU A 70 -7.77 15.14 26.40
CA LEU A 70 -7.08 15.87 25.34
C LEU A 70 -8.08 16.45 24.34
N PRO A 71 -7.85 17.63 23.77
CA PRO A 71 -8.59 18.12 22.60
C PRO A 71 -8.51 17.15 21.40
N PRO A 72 -9.53 17.11 20.53
CA PRO A 72 -9.56 16.21 19.36
C PRO A 72 -8.32 16.33 18.46
N GLU A 73 -7.77 17.53 18.30
CA GLU A 73 -6.61 17.81 17.46
C GLU A 73 -5.36 17.07 17.97
N LEU A 74 -5.16 17.07 19.29
CA LEU A 74 -4.05 16.34 19.91
C LEU A 74 -4.28 14.82 19.84
N ARG A 75 -5.53 14.36 19.94
CA ARG A 75 -5.84 12.93 19.73
C ARG A 75 -5.51 12.48 18.31
N ILE A 76 -5.79 13.32 17.30
CA ILE A 76 -5.45 13.04 15.90
C ILE A 76 -3.94 12.93 15.71
N GLN A 77 -3.14 13.82 16.30
CA GLN A 77 -1.68 13.72 16.28
C GLN A 77 -1.20 12.41 16.92
N VAL A 78 -1.82 11.97 18.01
CA VAL A 78 -1.51 10.67 18.63
C VAL A 78 -1.86 9.52 17.69
N TYR A 79 -2.97 9.57 16.95
CA TYR A 79 -3.29 8.55 15.95
C TYR A 79 -2.28 8.54 14.80
N GLU A 80 -1.80 9.70 14.36
CA GLU A 80 -0.74 9.80 13.34
C GLU A 80 0.51 9.05 13.79
N HIS A 81 0.98 9.31 15.01
CA HIS A 81 2.10 8.59 15.59
C HIS A 81 1.82 7.09 15.76
N TYR A 82 0.62 6.73 16.22
CA TYR A 82 0.25 5.33 16.46
C TYR A 82 0.23 4.49 15.17
N PHE A 83 -0.22 5.08 14.05
CA PHE A 83 -0.29 4.37 12.77
C PHE A 83 0.91 4.63 11.84
N LYS A 84 1.96 5.32 12.31
CA LYS A 84 3.12 5.74 11.51
C LYS A 84 3.80 4.57 10.75
N ASP A 85 3.93 3.42 11.40
CA ASP A 85 4.61 2.23 10.84
C ASP A 85 3.73 1.42 9.87
N THR A 86 2.53 1.90 9.57
CA THR A 86 1.63 1.30 8.59
C THR A 86 1.93 1.84 7.20
N ASP A 87 1.95 0.95 6.21
CA ASP A 87 2.24 1.30 4.83
C ASP A 87 1.28 2.39 4.30
N ALA A 88 1.80 3.28 3.45
CA ALA A 88 1.03 4.40 2.88
C ALA A 88 -0.11 3.91 1.97
N VAL A 89 0.10 2.75 1.33
CA VAL A 89 -0.85 2.09 0.43
C VAL A 89 -1.18 0.73 0.99
N LEU A 90 -2.47 0.50 1.26
CA LEU A 90 -2.95 -0.75 1.83
C LEU A 90 -3.48 -1.71 0.76
N ASP A 91 -3.05 -2.96 0.82
CA ASP A 91 -3.48 -4.06 -0.04
C ASP A 91 -3.64 -5.36 0.77
N LEU A 92 -4.05 -6.46 0.13
CA LEU A 92 -4.13 -7.82 0.67
C LEU A 92 -2.75 -8.49 0.77
N GLY A 93 -1.75 -7.76 1.27
CA GLY A 93 -0.44 -8.30 1.58
C GLY A 93 -0.52 -9.43 2.63
N PRO A 94 0.39 -10.42 2.58
CA PRO A 94 0.33 -11.59 3.47
C PRO A 94 0.52 -11.19 4.94
N ASP A 95 1.41 -10.22 5.17
CA ASP A 95 1.80 -9.78 6.51
C ASP A 95 0.87 -8.70 7.06
N ASN A 96 0.01 -8.12 6.22
CA ASN A 96 -0.91 -7.06 6.62
C ASN A 96 -1.90 -7.55 7.67
N TYR A 97 -2.32 -8.82 7.61
CA TYR A 97 -3.14 -9.39 8.67
C TYR A 97 -2.42 -9.36 10.03
N LYS A 98 -1.11 -9.64 10.09
CA LYS A 98 -0.38 -9.65 11.37
C LYS A 98 -0.02 -8.23 11.85
N ARG A 99 0.38 -7.37 10.91
CA ARG A 99 0.81 -5.99 11.18
C ARG A 99 -0.37 -5.09 11.53
N ILE A 100 -1.42 -5.09 10.71
CA ILE A 100 -2.52 -4.12 10.79
C ILE A 100 -3.59 -4.57 11.79
N HIS A 101 -3.93 -5.87 11.86
CA HIS A 101 -5.00 -6.34 12.75
C HIS A 101 -4.80 -5.94 14.21
N LYS A 102 -3.55 -5.96 14.69
CA LYS A 102 -3.21 -5.55 16.06
C LYS A 102 -3.45 -4.06 16.28
N LEU A 103 -3.12 -3.22 15.29
CA LEU A 103 -3.30 -1.77 15.34
C LEU A 103 -4.78 -1.39 15.33
N LEU A 104 -5.62 -2.13 14.59
CA LEU A 104 -7.07 -1.92 14.57
C LEU A 104 -7.75 -2.22 15.93
N GLY A 105 -7.03 -2.81 16.90
CA GLY A 105 -7.51 -2.99 18.26
C GLY A 105 -7.88 -1.69 18.96
N LEU A 106 -7.21 -0.57 18.62
CA LEU A 106 -7.51 0.76 19.16
C LEU A 106 -8.97 1.17 18.92
N MET A 107 -9.51 0.82 17.75
CA MET A 107 -10.90 1.13 17.37
C MET A 107 -11.95 0.37 18.17
N ARG A 108 -11.55 -0.54 19.08
CA ARG A 108 -12.45 -1.35 19.90
C ARG A 108 -12.53 -0.88 21.35
N VAL A 109 -11.79 0.16 21.72
CA VAL A 109 -11.70 0.63 23.12
C VAL A 109 -12.99 1.34 23.56
N CYS A 110 -13.44 2.36 22.84
CA CYS A 110 -14.70 3.04 23.09
C CYS A 110 -15.29 3.65 21.80
N LYS A 111 -16.53 4.15 21.85
CA LYS A 111 -17.23 4.70 20.67
C LYS A 111 -16.56 5.93 20.07
N LEU A 112 -16.04 6.83 20.92
CA LEU A 112 -15.37 8.05 20.46
C LEU A 112 -14.07 7.70 19.70
N LEU A 113 -13.21 6.88 20.33
CA LEU A 113 -11.99 6.39 19.69
C LEU A 113 -12.27 5.60 18.42
N HIS A 114 -13.34 4.80 18.43
CA HIS A 114 -13.78 4.07 17.25
C HIS A 114 -14.05 5.02 16.08
N ALA A 115 -14.85 6.07 16.28
CA ALA A 115 -15.21 7.02 15.23
C ALA A 115 -13.98 7.78 14.73
N GLU A 116 -13.19 8.36 15.63
CA GLU A 116 -12.03 9.18 15.27
C GLU A 116 -10.93 8.35 14.60
N ALA A 117 -10.52 7.23 15.20
CA ALA A 117 -9.46 6.41 14.66
C ALA A 117 -9.87 5.74 13.34
N THR A 118 -11.14 5.35 13.19
CA THR A 118 -11.66 4.85 11.91
C THR A 118 -11.55 5.93 10.84
N HIS A 119 -12.11 7.12 11.08
CA HIS A 119 -12.03 8.20 10.11
C HIS A 119 -10.57 8.52 9.75
N PHE A 120 -9.69 8.69 10.73
CA PHE A 120 -8.28 8.99 10.51
C PHE A 120 -7.56 7.88 9.72
N PHE A 121 -7.73 6.62 10.11
CA PHE A 121 -7.03 5.50 9.48
C PHE A 121 -7.39 5.34 8.00
N TYR A 122 -8.68 5.45 7.66
CA TYR A 122 -9.19 5.25 6.30
C TYR A 122 -9.01 6.50 5.42
N SER A 123 -9.07 7.72 5.97
CA SER A 123 -8.91 8.96 5.20
C SER A 123 -7.46 9.30 4.88
N SER A 124 -6.52 8.99 5.79
CA SER A 124 -5.09 9.35 5.62
C SER A 124 -4.32 8.45 4.66
N ARG A 125 -4.83 7.25 4.35
CA ARG A 125 -4.13 6.24 3.56
C ARG A 125 -4.81 5.99 2.22
N SER A 126 -4.02 5.50 1.27
CA SER A 126 -4.55 5.03 -0.01
C SER A 126 -4.85 3.54 0.07
N PHE A 127 -5.94 3.10 -0.55
CA PHE A 127 -6.28 1.68 -0.63
C PHE A 127 -6.18 1.21 -2.06
N ARG A 128 -5.52 0.07 -2.26
CA ARG A 128 -5.36 -0.51 -3.59
C ARG A 128 -6.68 -1.13 -4.06
N LEU A 129 -7.11 -0.74 -5.26
CA LEU A 129 -8.33 -1.21 -5.89
C LEU A 129 -8.30 -2.71 -6.16
N PHE A 130 -7.20 -3.18 -6.76
CA PHE A 130 -7.04 -4.56 -7.15
C PHE A 130 -5.77 -5.15 -6.54
N PRO A 131 -5.83 -6.38 -6.01
CA PRO A 131 -4.69 -6.98 -5.33
C PRO A 131 -3.56 -7.29 -6.31
N THR A 132 -2.34 -6.98 -5.88
CA THR A 132 -1.10 -7.34 -6.58
C THR A 132 -0.30 -8.41 -5.84
N TYR A 133 -0.89 -9.03 -4.81
CA TYR A 133 -0.33 -10.14 -4.04
C TYR A 133 -1.36 -11.26 -3.78
N PRO A 134 -0.95 -12.54 -3.59
CA PRO A 134 0.32 -13.17 -3.97
C PRO A 134 0.28 -13.58 -5.44
N GLY A 135 1.30 -13.24 -6.25
CA GLY A 135 1.44 -13.78 -7.62
C GLY A 135 1.47 -15.31 -7.58
N ARG A 136 0.78 -16.06 -8.46
CA ARG A 136 0.85 -16.14 -9.92
C ARG A 136 -0.57 -15.99 -10.53
N TYR A 137 -1.08 -14.75 -10.62
CA TYR A 137 -2.42 -14.31 -11.13
C TYR A 137 -3.60 -14.22 -10.13
N PHE A 138 -3.33 -13.82 -8.88
CA PHE A 138 -4.26 -13.31 -7.85
C PHE A 138 -5.57 -14.07 -7.58
N LYS A 139 -5.48 -15.06 -6.68
CA LYS A 139 -6.53 -16.04 -6.33
C LYS A 139 -7.69 -15.50 -5.48
N THR A 140 -7.69 -14.21 -5.17
CA THR A 140 -8.66 -13.65 -4.24
C THR A 140 -9.93 -13.23 -4.98
N LYS A 141 -11.06 -13.84 -4.64
CA LYS A 141 -12.38 -13.52 -5.24
C LYS A 141 -12.87 -12.09 -4.94
N LYS A 142 -12.37 -11.45 -3.87
CA LYS A 142 -12.78 -10.12 -3.42
C LYS A 142 -11.57 -9.24 -3.07
N PRO A 143 -11.31 -8.14 -3.81
CA PRO A 143 -10.24 -7.20 -3.48
C PRO A 143 -10.43 -6.57 -2.08
N LEU A 144 -9.40 -5.87 -1.57
CA LEU A 144 -9.47 -5.25 -0.25
C LEU A 144 -10.67 -4.29 -0.14
N LEU A 145 -10.86 -3.44 -1.14
CA LEU A 145 -11.97 -2.48 -1.17
C LEU A 145 -13.35 -3.16 -1.02
N ALA A 146 -13.57 -4.25 -1.76
CA ALA A 146 -14.81 -5.03 -1.70
C ALA A 146 -15.04 -5.73 -0.34
N ARG A 147 -14.00 -5.83 0.51
CA ARG A 147 -14.10 -6.40 1.87
C ARG A 147 -14.38 -5.33 2.93
N LEU A 148 -14.13 -4.06 2.64
CA LEU A 148 -14.47 -2.96 3.53
C LEU A 148 -15.99 -2.82 3.64
N LYS A 149 -16.46 -2.41 4.81
CA LYS A 149 -17.87 -2.05 5.02
C LYS A 149 -18.18 -0.73 4.32
N PRO A 150 -19.44 -0.44 3.95
CA PRO A 150 -19.81 0.83 3.33
C PRO A 150 -19.30 2.05 4.10
N ASN A 151 -19.50 2.10 5.42
CA ASN A 151 -19.02 3.22 6.26
C ASN A 151 -17.49 3.40 6.25
N GLN A 152 -16.73 2.33 5.99
CA GLN A 152 -15.27 2.41 5.85
C GLN A 152 -14.87 2.95 4.48
N ARG A 153 -15.62 2.57 3.43
CA ARG A 153 -15.43 3.08 2.07
C ARG A 153 -15.77 4.57 1.97
N GLU A 154 -16.80 5.00 2.69
CA GLU A 154 -17.21 6.40 2.80
C GLU A 154 -16.06 7.27 3.32
N CYS A 155 -15.30 6.80 4.32
CA CYS A 155 -14.16 7.53 4.87
C CYS A 155 -12.92 7.62 3.95
N LEU A 156 -12.90 6.90 2.83
CA LEU A 156 -11.74 6.89 1.94
C LEU A 156 -11.62 8.21 1.18
N VAL A 157 -10.42 8.76 1.14
CA VAL A 157 -10.12 10.00 0.40
C VAL A 157 -9.27 9.73 -0.84
N SER A 158 -8.50 8.64 -0.81
CA SER A 158 -7.62 8.27 -1.93
C SER A 158 -7.61 6.77 -2.21
N LEU A 159 -7.54 6.41 -3.49
CA LEU A 159 -7.43 5.04 -3.96
C LEU A 159 -6.20 4.89 -4.86
N GLU A 160 -5.63 3.69 -4.93
CA GLU A 160 -4.55 3.36 -5.85
C GLU A 160 -4.98 2.31 -6.88
N LEU A 161 -4.79 2.62 -8.16
CA LEU A 161 -4.84 1.71 -9.28
C LEU A 161 -3.40 1.42 -9.74
N ARG A 162 -2.99 0.15 -9.70
CA ARG A 162 -1.62 -0.25 -10.02
C ARG A 162 -1.58 -1.10 -11.28
N PHE A 163 -0.74 -0.72 -12.23
CA PHE A 163 -0.51 -1.42 -13.50
C PHE A 163 0.87 -2.08 -13.53
N GLY A 164 1.01 -3.21 -14.22
CA GLY A 164 2.24 -3.98 -14.37
C GLY A 164 2.06 -5.48 -14.09
N PRO A 165 1.55 -5.91 -12.93
CA PRO A 165 1.46 -7.33 -12.61
C PRO A 165 0.52 -8.10 -13.55
N GLY A 166 1.02 -9.21 -14.10
CA GLY A 166 0.23 -10.07 -14.99
C GLY A 166 -0.11 -9.43 -16.34
N TRP A 167 0.68 -8.48 -16.83
CA TRP A 167 0.41 -7.75 -18.08
C TRP A 167 0.15 -8.63 -19.33
N ASN A 168 0.73 -9.83 -19.39
CA ASN A 168 0.45 -10.81 -20.45
C ASN A 168 -0.91 -11.51 -20.32
N ALA A 169 -1.44 -11.62 -19.10
CA ALA A 169 -2.72 -12.23 -18.80
C ALA A 169 -3.34 -11.53 -17.56
N PRO A 170 -3.92 -10.32 -17.76
CA PRO A 170 -4.50 -9.57 -16.66
C PRO A 170 -5.53 -10.42 -15.90
N PRO A 171 -5.60 -10.29 -14.57
CA PRO A 171 -6.45 -11.14 -13.75
C PRO A 171 -7.93 -10.88 -14.06
N ARG A 172 -8.74 -11.95 -14.19
CA ARG A 172 -10.18 -11.82 -14.49
C ARG A 172 -10.96 -11.01 -13.45
N GLY A 173 -10.45 -10.93 -12.22
CA GLY A 173 -11.05 -10.14 -11.14
C GLY A 173 -10.79 -8.63 -11.25
N TRP A 174 -9.94 -8.19 -12.18
CA TRP A 174 -9.70 -6.78 -12.46
C TRP A 174 -10.77 -6.25 -13.40
N ALA A 175 -11.99 -6.20 -12.89
CA ALA A 175 -13.14 -5.67 -13.58
C ALA A 175 -13.90 -4.77 -12.61
N VAL A 176 -14.36 -3.63 -13.12
CA VAL A 176 -15.24 -2.74 -12.38
C VAL A 176 -16.64 -3.35 -12.38
N ASN A 177 -17.18 -3.60 -11.19
CA ASN A 177 -18.53 -4.11 -10.99
C ASN A 177 -19.10 -3.53 -9.70
N ASP A 178 -20.42 -3.63 -9.51
CA ASP A 178 -21.08 -3.10 -8.32
C ASP A 178 -20.56 -3.72 -7.02
N ALA A 179 -20.10 -4.98 -7.08
CA ALA A 179 -19.53 -5.68 -5.94
C ALA A 179 -18.20 -5.09 -5.45
N LEU A 180 -17.51 -4.28 -6.27
CA LEU A 180 -16.31 -3.55 -5.87
C LEU A 180 -16.63 -2.43 -4.87
N GLY A 181 -17.84 -1.86 -4.94
CA GLY A 181 -18.32 -0.83 -4.02
C GLY A 181 -17.73 0.56 -4.27
N LEU A 182 -17.40 0.89 -5.52
CA LEU A 182 -16.87 2.23 -5.86
C LEU A 182 -17.89 3.35 -5.62
N HIS A 183 -19.19 3.06 -5.74
CA HIS A 183 -20.27 4.02 -5.46
C HIS A 183 -20.30 4.46 -3.98
N ASP A 184 -19.88 3.60 -3.05
CA ASP A 184 -19.78 3.95 -1.62
C ASP A 184 -18.61 4.89 -1.32
N CYS A 185 -17.69 5.08 -2.26
CA CYS A 185 -16.48 5.89 -2.10
C CYS A 185 -16.76 7.38 -2.34
N VAL A 186 -17.73 7.93 -1.61
CA VAL A 186 -18.28 9.30 -1.82
C VAL A 186 -17.28 10.43 -1.55
N HIS A 187 -16.23 10.17 -0.76
CA HIS A 187 -15.20 11.16 -0.43
C HIS A 187 -13.87 10.93 -1.15
N VAL A 188 -13.79 9.95 -2.06
CA VAL A 188 -12.57 9.72 -2.84
C VAL A 188 -12.41 10.82 -3.87
N GLN A 189 -11.50 11.75 -3.60
CA GLN A 189 -11.20 12.89 -4.46
C GLN A 189 -9.96 12.63 -5.34
N LYS A 190 -9.09 11.72 -4.92
CA LYS A 190 -7.80 11.44 -5.56
C LYS A 190 -7.66 9.97 -5.96
N LEU A 191 -7.41 9.72 -7.24
CA LEU A 191 -7.03 8.41 -7.76
C LEU A 191 -5.54 8.41 -8.11
N ARG A 192 -4.77 7.57 -7.42
CA ARG A 192 -3.34 7.34 -7.73
C ARG A 192 -3.22 6.25 -8.76
N VAL A 193 -2.55 6.52 -9.87
CA VAL A 193 -2.26 5.54 -10.91
C VAL A 193 -0.77 5.24 -10.87
N PHE A 194 -0.41 4.05 -10.43
CA PHE A 194 0.99 3.62 -10.31
C PHE A 194 1.33 2.61 -11.40
N VAL A 195 2.33 2.91 -12.24
CA VAL A 195 2.76 2.03 -13.32
C VAL A 195 4.12 1.40 -13.00
N GLU A 196 4.14 0.08 -12.81
CA GLU A 196 5.39 -0.66 -12.60
C GLU A 196 6.17 -0.91 -13.90
N CYS A 197 5.44 -1.20 -14.98
CA CYS A 197 6.03 -1.66 -16.24
C CYS A 197 5.14 -1.18 -17.39
N ASP A 198 5.77 -0.67 -18.46
CA ASP A 198 5.11 -0.37 -19.73
C ASP A 198 5.48 -1.43 -20.77
N PRO A 199 4.63 -2.44 -21.01
CA PRO A 199 4.87 -3.43 -22.02
C PRO A 199 4.92 -2.84 -23.44
N SER A 200 4.41 -1.63 -23.69
CA SER A 200 4.45 -0.99 -25.00
C SER A 200 5.86 -0.51 -25.40
N ASP A 201 6.85 -0.55 -24.50
CA ASP A 201 8.26 -0.31 -24.86
C ASP A 201 8.87 -1.46 -25.67
N GLY A 202 9.68 -1.13 -26.69
CA GLY A 202 10.26 -2.06 -27.66
C GLY A 202 11.07 -3.20 -27.04
N VAL A 203 11.56 -3.03 -25.81
CA VAL A 203 12.24 -4.07 -25.02
C VAL A 203 11.38 -5.32 -24.83
N PHE A 204 10.05 -5.17 -24.80
CA PHE A 204 9.12 -6.28 -24.62
C PHE A 204 8.63 -6.89 -25.95
N LYS A 205 9.15 -6.45 -27.11
CA LYS A 205 8.79 -6.99 -28.43
C LYS A 205 9.11 -8.50 -28.45
N GLY A 206 8.09 -9.33 -28.62
CA GLY A 206 8.19 -10.80 -28.58
C GLY A 206 7.74 -11.45 -27.25
N PHE A 207 7.72 -10.72 -26.14
CA PHE A 207 7.14 -11.19 -24.88
C PHE A 207 5.66 -10.84 -24.74
N ARG A 208 5.15 -9.93 -25.57
CA ARG A 208 3.75 -9.49 -25.56
C ARG A 208 2.84 -10.55 -26.16
N ARG A 209 1.68 -10.70 -25.54
CA ARG A 209 0.56 -11.48 -26.11
C ARG A 209 0.10 -10.93 -27.47
N SER A 210 -0.05 -9.61 -27.58
CA SER A 210 -0.32 -8.91 -28.84
C SER A 210 0.04 -7.43 -28.71
N GLU A 211 0.16 -6.72 -29.84
CA GLU A 211 0.31 -5.28 -29.83
C GLU A 211 -0.93 -4.61 -29.21
N ASN A 212 -0.71 -3.54 -28.45
CA ASN A 212 -1.72 -2.67 -27.81
C ASN A 212 -2.71 -3.34 -26.83
N PHE A 213 -2.58 -4.64 -26.55
CA PHE A 213 -3.52 -5.35 -25.68
C PHE A 213 -3.52 -4.80 -24.25
N TYR A 214 -2.34 -4.68 -23.63
CA TYR A 214 -2.25 -4.22 -22.24
C TYR A 214 -2.53 -2.73 -22.11
N GLU A 215 -2.18 -1.95 -23.12
CA GLU A 215 -2.51 -0.53 -23.24
C GLU A 215 -4.03 -0.33 -23.28
N SER A 216 -4.72 -1.02 -24.19
CA SER A 216 -6.18 -0.95 -24.31
C SER A 216 -6.86 -1.41 -23.02
N PHE A 217 -6.37 -2.49 -22.41
CA PHE A 217 -6.86 -2.97 -21.12
C PHE A 217 -6.73 -1.90 -20.03
N SER A 218 -5.54 -1.29 -19.89
CA SER A 218 -5.26 -0.31 -18.85
C SER A 218 -6.08 0.97 -19.04
N ARG A 219 -6.22 1.43 -20.29
CA ARG A 219 -7.08 2.54 -20.69
C ARG A 219 -8.53 2.31 -20.30
N ASN A 220 -9.10 1.17 -20.71
CA ASN A 220 -10.50 0.83 -20.44
C ASN A 220 -10.76 0.64 -18.95
N LEU A 221 -9.82 0.05 -18.21
CA LEU A 221 -9.94 -0.13 -16.78
C LEU A 221 -9.93 1.21 -16.03
N LEU A 222 -9.03 2.13 -16.40
CA LEU A 222 -8.97 3.45 -15.79
C LEU A 222 -10.26 4.24 -16.06
N ALA A 223 -10.74 4.25 -17.30
CA ALA A 223 -12.00 4.91 -17.66
C ALA A 223 -13.18 4.37 -16.82
N ALA A 224 -13.34 3.04 -16.75
CA ALA A 224 -14.40 2.42 -15.97
C ALA A 224 -14.31 2.73 -14.47
N VAL A 225 -13.10 2.87 -13.91
CA VAL A 225 -12.90 3.25 -12.50
C VAL A 225 -13.31 4.70 -12.28
N ILE A 226 -12.90 5.61 -13.17
CA ILE A 226 -13.26 7.03 -13.08
C ILE A 226 -14.77 7.21 -13.15
N ASP A 227 -15.43 6.55 -14.11
CA ASP A 227 -16.88 6.64 -14.31
C ASP A 227 -17.68 6.10 -13.10
N ALA A 228 -17.12 5.12 -12.38
CA ALA A 228 -17.75 4.53 -11.21
C ALA A 228 -17.50 5.29 -9.90
N LEU A 229 -16.57 6.26 -9.87
CA LEU A 229 -16.26 7.05 -8.68
C LEU A 229 -17.08 8.35 -8.67
N PRO A 230 -17.87 8.62 -7.61
CA PRO A 230 -18.83 9.73 -7.62
C PRO A 230 -18.20 11.12 -7.49
N ALA A 231 -17.01 11.23 -6.90
CA ALA A 231 -16.43 12.51 -6.48
C ALA A 231 -14.94 12.69 -6.84
N VAL A 232 -14.40 11.87 -7.75
CA VAL A 232 -13.00 11.98 -8.16
C VAL A 232 -12.75 13.30 -8.89
N ARG A 233 -11.69 14.01 -8.50
CA ARG A 233 -11.32 15.31 -9.08
C ARG A 233 -9.91 15.33 -9.64
N CYS A 234 -9.05 14.44 -9.13
CA CYS A 234 -7.64 14.42 -9.48
C CYS A 234 -7.14 13.00 -9.71
N VAL A 235 -6.32 12.84 -10.76
CA VAL A 235 -5.54 11.64 -11.03
C VAL A 235 -4.07 11.98 -10.83
N GLU A 236 -3.41 11.25 -9.94
CA GLU A 236 -1.97 11.37 -9.64
C GLU A 236 -1.24 10.20 -10.33
N PHE A 237 -0.45 10.48 -11.36
CA PHE A 237 0.32 9.48 -12.08
C PHE A 237 1.72 9.32 -11.49
N ASP A 238 2.10 8.09 -11.22
CA ASP A 238 3.43 7.75 -10.73
C ASP A 238 3.90 6.43 -11.34
N ALA A 239 5.20 6.15 -11.29
CA ALA A 239 5.76 4.98 -11.95
C ALA A 239 7.13 4.56 -11.39
N TRP A 240 7.56 3.34 -11.72
CA TRP A 240 8.97 2.97 -11.59
C TRP A 240 9.83 3.66 -12.65
N SER A 241 11.14 3.74 -12.39
CA SER A 241 12.13 4.39 -13.26
C SER A 241 12.20 3.82 -14.68
N SER A 242 11.78 2.56 -14.88
CA SER A 242 11.78 1.87 -16.18
C SER A 242 10.70 2.36 -17.16
N VAL A 243 9.63 2.99 -16.66
CA VAL A 243 8.52 3.48 -17.49
C VAL A 243 8.96 4.76 -18.23
N LYS A 244 8.34 5.18 -19.32
CA LYS A 244 8.63 6.49 -19.94
C LYS A 244 7.35 7.31 -19.95
N LYS A 245 7.44 8.61 -19.65
CA LYS A 245 6.28 9.54 -19.73
C LYS A 245 5.69 9.54 -21.15
N SER A 246 6.57 9.53 -22.16
CA SER A 246 6.24 9.44 -23.58
C SER A 246 5.82 8.04 -24.06
N GLY A 247 5.82 7.03 -23.18
CA GLY A 247 5.38 5.66 -23.48
C GLY A 247 3.93 5.63 -23.97
N ALA A 248 3.62 4.71 -24.89
CA ALA A 248 2.28 4.64 -25.49
C ALA A 248 1.20 4.37 -24.42
N MET A 249 1.49 3.50 -23.46
CA MET A 249 0.57 3.24 -22.35
C MET A 249 0.37 4.46 -21.47
N MET A 250 1.44 5.17 -21.08
CA MET A 250 1.32 6.40 -20.28
C MET A 250 0.50 7.47 -20.98
N ARG A 251 0.77 7.74 -22.27
CA ARG A 251 -0.02 8.68 -23.07
C ARG A 251 -1.50 8.30 -23.09
N SER A 252 -1.81 7.03 -23.33
CA SER A 252 -3.20 6.55 -23.34
C SER A 252 -3.93 6.76 -21.99
N LEU A 253 -3.22 6.66 -20.87
CA LEU A 253 -3.79 6.86 -19.53
C LEU A 253 -4.00 8.34 -19.22
N VAL A 254 -3.02 9.18 -19.59
CA VAL A 254 -3.11 10.65 -19.48
C VAL A 254 -4.27 11.17 -20.33
N ASP A 255 -4.42 10.67 -21.56
CA ASP A 255 -5.52 11.03 -22.46
C ASP A 255 -6.88 10.72 -21.86
N VAL A 256 -7.03 9.58 -21.16
CA VAL A 256 -8.28 9.24 -20.46
C VAL A 256 -8.58 10.23 -19.33
N ALA A 257 -7.58 10.56 -18.50
CA ALA A 257 -7.77 11.53 -17.42
C ALA A 257 -8.14 12.92 -17.97
N ALA A 258 -7.51 13.33 -19.07
CA ALA A 258 -7.80 14.59 -19.77
C ALA A 258 -9.22 14.60 -20.36
N GLN A 259 -9.65 13.50 -21.00
CA GLN A 259 -11.01 13.35 -21.55
C GLN A 259 -12.08 13.45 -20.45
N SER A 260 -11.80 12.89 -19.27
CA SER A 260 -12.66 12.99 -18.09
C SER A 260 -12.55 14.34 -17.36
N LYS A 261 -11.79 15.31 -17.88
CA LYS A 261 -11.58 16.66 -17.32
C LYS A 261 -11.08 16.65 -15.88
N LEU A 262 -10.28 15.64 -15.52
CA LEU A 262 -9.71 15.52 -14.18
C LEU A 262 -8.40 16.29 -14.09
N LEU A 263 -8.08 16.80 -12.90
CA LEU A 263 -6.78 17.42 -12.63
C LEU A 263 -5.69 16.36 -12.65
N ILE A 264 -4.71 16.53 -13.53
CA ILE A 264 -3.57 15.63 -13.65
C ILE A 264 -2.47 16.12 -12.71
N ARG A 265 -1.91 15.21 -11.91
CA ARG A 265 -0.76 15.47 -11.03
C ARG A 265 0.28 14.37 -11.20
N TRP A 266 1.52 14.68 -10.85
CA TRP A 266 2.63 13.75 -10.89
C TRP A 266 3.03 13.32 -9.47
N GLY A 267 3.26 12.02 -9.30
CA GLY A 267 3.66 11.43 -8.04
C GLY A 267 5.18 11.59 -7.78
N PRO A 268 5.58 11.44 -6.51
CA PRO A 268 6.95 11.69 -6.09
C PRO A 268 7.95 10.59 -6.48
N GLU A 269 7.51 9.33 -6.67
CA GLU A 269 8.44 8.20 -6.88
C GLU A 269 9.21 8.36 -8.20
N ARG A 270 8.49 8.71 -9.27
CA ARG A 270 9.12 8.95 -10.56
C ARG A 270 9.72 10.35 -10.70
N GLY A 271 9.13 11.34 -10.02
CA GLY A 271 9.58 12.73 -10.10
C GLY A 271 9.32 13.41 -11.45
N TRP A 272 8.32 12.94 -12.22
CA TRP A 272 7.92 13.63 -13.45
C TRP A 272 7.36 15.01 -13.16
N THR A 273 7.62 15.93 -14.06
CA THR A 273 7.09 17.29 -14.06
C THR A 273 6.44 17.61 -15.41
N ASP A 274 5.66 18.69 -15.46
CA ASP A 274 5.06 19.18 -16.70
C ASP A 274 6.12 19.63 -17.74
N ALA A 275 7.37 19.88 -17.30
CA ALA A 275 8.48 20.27 -18.16
C ALA A 275 9.18 19.11 -18.88
N ASP A 276 8.96 17.85 -18.46
CA ASP A 276 9.64 16.67 -19.02
C ASP A 276 9.09 16.22 -20.39
N ASP A 277 8.29 17.05 -21.06
CA ASP A 277 7.79 16.77 -22.40
C ASP A 277 8.76 17.26 -23.49
N PRO A 278 9.33 16.37 -24.32
CA PRO A 278 10.19 16.76 -25.44
C PRO A 278 9.43 17.50 -26.56
N ALA A 279 8.12 17.73 -26.41
CA ALA A 279 7.30 18.47 -27.36
C ALA A 279 7.47 20.00 -27.24
N VAL A 280 8.08 20.51 -26.15
CA VAL A 280 8.22 21.96 -25.92
C VAL A 280 9.57 22.52 -26.40
N GLU A 281 10.57 21.68 -26.65
CA GLU A 281 11.89 22.12 -27.12
C GLU A 281 11.93 22.53 -28.62
N SER A 282 10.92 22.17 -29.41
CA SER A 282 10.89 22.51 -30.85
C SER A 282 10.17 23.84 -31.19
N ALA A 283 9.63 24.55 -30.19
CA ALA A 283 8.91 25.81 -30.40
C ALA A 283 9.67 27.07 -29.95
N VAL A 284 10.83 26.93 -29.29
CA VAL A 284 11.61 28.08 -28.76
C VAL A 284 12.71 28.55 -29.72
N ALA A 285 12.82 27.94 -30.91
CA ALA A 285 13.77 28.33 -31.96
C ALA A 285 13.24 29.41 -32.91
N ALA A 286 12.40 30.34 -32.43
CA ALA A 286 11.89 31.46 -33.22
C ALA A 286 11.95 32.78 -32.44
N GLY A 287 13.16 33.35 -32.37
CA GLY A 287 13.41 34.81 -32.35
C GLY A 287 13.06 35.60 -31.06
N PRO A 288 13.92 36.55 -30.62
CA PRO A 288 13.67 37.34 -29.43
C PRO A 288 12.77 38.54 -29.75
N VAL A 289 11.71 38.73 -28.98
CA VAL A 289 11.02 40.03 -28.89
C VAL A 289 11.20 40.54 -27.47
N SER A 290 12.06 41.54 -27.32
CA SER A 290 12.26 42.29 -26.09
C SER A 290 11.68 43.69 -26.26
N PHE A 291 10.67 44.03 -25.45
CA PHE A 291 10.43 45.39 -24.95
C PHE A 291 9.48 45.30 -23.74
N ALA A 292 10.02 45.38 -22.53
CA ALA A 292 10.09 46.57 -21.67
C ALA A 292 8.84 46.77 -20.79
N GLY A 293 9.01 46.62 -19.48
CA GLY A 293 7.97 46.81 -18.48
C GLY A 293 8.38 46.30 -17.11
N SER A 294 9.50 46.79 -16.59
CA SER A 294 9.97 46.53 -15.23
C SER A 294 9.02 47.16 -14.20
N VAL A 295 8.29 46.35 -13.44
CA VAL A 295 7.89 46.68 -12.07
C VAL A 295 8.11 45.43 -11.22
N SER A 296 9.16 45.45 -10.40
CA SER A 296 9.38 44.45 -9.36
C SER A 296 8.42 44.72 -8.20
N ILE A 297 7.48 43.81 -7.97
CA ILE A 297 6.84 43.62 -6.67
C ILE A 297 7.23 42.23 -6.19
N GLN A 298 8.08 42.22 -5.19
CA GLN A 298 8.65 41.04 -4.56
C GLN A 298 7.67 40.57 -3.50
N GLY A 299 6.96 39.46 -3.76
CA GLY A 299 6.09 38.85 -2.76
C GLY A 299 5.08 37.86 -3.33
N TYR A 300 5.24 36.60 -2.93
CA TYR A 300 4.30 35.47 -3.03
C TYR A 300 4.14 34.78 -4.41
N ALA A 301 4.20 33.45 -4.34
CA ALA A 301 4.36 32.49 -5.44
C ALA A 301 3.23 32.50 -6.49
N PRO A 302 3.53 32.22 -7.78
CA PRO A 302 2.52 32.05 -8.82
C PRO A 302 2.14 30.56 -9.01
N ASP A 303 0.91 30.35 -9.49
CA ASP A 303 0.48 29.30 -10.44
C ASP A 303 -0.91 28.75 -10.11
N VAL A 304 -1.92 29.60 -10.34
CA VAL A 304 -3.27 29.17 -10.70
C VAL A 304 -3.66 29.95 -11.94
N LEU A 305 -3.71 29.30 -13.09
CA LEU A 305 -4.40 29.80 -14.28
C LEU A 305 -5.59 28.90 -14.56
N ALA A 306 -6.79 29.46 -14.43
CA ALA A 306 -8.04 28.85 -14.86
C ALA A 306 -8.13 28.92 -16.39
N ALA A 307 -8.45 27.81 -17.03
CA ALA A 307 -8.76 27.78 -18.46
C ALA A 307 -10.21 28.21 -18.71
N ALA A 308 -10.39 29.06 -19.72
CA ALA A 308 -11.68 29.35 -20.36
C ALA A 308 -12.01 28.29 -21.42
#